data_AF-A0A354SMI4-F1
#
_entry.id   AF-A0A354SMI4-F1
#
_cell.length_a   1.000
_cell.length_b   1.000
_cell.length_c   1.000
_cell.angle_alpha   90.00
_cell.angle_beta   90.00
_cell.angle_gamma   90.00
#
_symmetry.space_group_name_H-M   'P 1'
#
loop_
_entity.id
_entity.type
_entity.pdbx_description
1 polymer ?
#
loop_
_entity_poly.entity_id
_entity_poly.type
_entity_poly.pdbx_seq_one_letter_code
_entity_poly.pdbx_strand_id
1 'polypeptide(L)'
;MKVYPKCHSAVISLTAEEMRRYNHQTGDAEGFANLPLSIKGIMFSVFLREETGKIKVSLRSKGDFDANKMAKQYYHGGGHKNASGG
;
A
#
# COMPACT_ATOMS: atom_id res chain seq x y z
N MET A 1 8.86 -6.38 2.64
CA MET A 1 8.44 -5.10 3.27
C MET A 1 9.66 -4.32 3.70
N LYS A 2 9.62 -2.99 3.58
CA LYS A 2 10.67 -2.08 4.04
C LYS A 2 10.05 -0.95 4.88
N VAL A 3 10.64 -0.68 6.03
CA VAL A 3 10.16 0.34 6.98
C VAL A 3 11.05 1.58 6.89
N TYR A 4 10.43 2.76 6.96
CA TYR A 4 11.07 4.07 6.96
C TYR A 4 10.69 4.81 8.25
N PRO A 5 11.39 4.54 9.38
CA PRO A 5 11.00 5.07 10.69
C PRO A 5 10.98 6.59 10.76
N LYS A 6 11.94 7.26 10.12
CA LYS A 6 12.02 8.74 10.06
C LYS A 6 10.82 9.37 9.35
N CYS A 7 10.14 8.61 8.50
CA CYS A 7 8.96 9.06 7.75
C CYS A 7 7.66 8.50 8.34
N HIS A 8 7.71 7.78 9.48
CA HIS A 8 6.55 7.06 10.03
C HIS A 8 5.82 6.20 8.99
N SER A 9 6.57 5.62 8.05
CA SER A 9 6.02 5.01 6.83
C SER A 9 6.60 3.62 6.58
N ALA A 10 5.84 2.77 5.89
CA ALA A 10 6.31 1.47 5.45
C ALA A 10 5.75 1.10 4.07
N VAL A 11 6.53 0.31 3.33
CA VAL A 11 6.19 -0.18 1.99
C VAL A 11 6.19 -1.69 1.99
N ILE A 12 5.11 -2.29 1.52
CA ILE A 12 5.00 -3.71 1.20
C ILE A 12 4.77 -3.86 -0.30
N SER A 13 5.33 -4.89 -0.90
CA SER A 13 5.19 -5.18 -2.33
C SER A 13 4.81 -6.64 -2.54
N LEU A 14 4.10 -6.90 -3.64
CA LEU A 14 3.78 -8.24 -4.10
C LEU A 14 3.97 -8.29 -5.63
N THR A 15 4.98 -9.05 -6.06
CA THR A 15 5.36 -9.22 -7.47
C THR A 15 4.54 -10.32 -8.14
N ALA A 16 4.50 -10.30 -9.47
CA ALA A 16 3.87 -11.34 -10.28
C ALA A 16 4.59 -12.69 -10.14
N GLU A 17 5.90 -12.69 -9.87
CA GLU A 17 6.64 -13.90 -9.53
C GLU A 17 6.20 -14.49 -8.19
N GLU A 18 6.11 -13.68 -7.14
CA GLU A 18 5.64 -14.12 -5.82
C GLU A 18 4.21 -14.66 -5.91
N MET A 19 3.31 -13.95 -6.61
CA MET A 19 1.93 -14.42 -6.79
C MET A 19 1.85 -15.78 -7.47
N ARG A 20 2.65 -16.01 -8.53
CA ARG A 20 2.74 -17.33 -9.20
C ARG A 20 3.31 -18.39 -8.26
N ARG A 21 4.39 -18.06 -7.55
CA ARG A 21 5.07 -18.98 -6.61
C ARG A 21 4.13 -19.48 -5.51
N TYR A 22 3.23 -18.64 -5.04
CA TYR A 22 2.32 -18.95 -3.92
C TYR A 22 0.90 -19.33 -4.35
N ASN A 23 0.64 -19.59 -5.64
CA ASN A 23 -0.70 -19.88 -6.17
C ASN A 23 -1.75 -18.86 -5.70
N HIS A 24 -1.39 -17.58 -5.75
CA HIS A 24 -2.22 -16.46 -5.29
C HIS A 24 -3.60 -16.48 -5.94
N GLN A 25 -4.63 -16.34 -5.12
CA GLN A 25 -6.00 -16.14 -5.56
C GLN A 25 -6.46 -14.72 -5.29
N THR A 26 -7.48 -14.30 -6.05
CA THR A 26 -8.16 -13.03 -5.82
C THR A 26 -8.66 -12.98 -4.37
N GLY A 27 -8.14 -12.04 -3.59
CA GLY A 27 -8.51 -11.85 -2.18
C GLY A 27 -7.39 -12.16 -1.19
N ASP A 28 -6.39 -12.98 -1.53
CA ASP A 28 -5.36 -13.38 -0.54
C ASP A 28 -4.50 -12.21 -0.04
N ALA A 29 -4.39 -11.15 -0.84
CA ALA A 29 -3.65 -9.94 -0.49
C ALA A 29 -4.56 -8.83 0.07
N GLU A 30 -5.84 -9.13 0.30
CA GLU A 30 -6.75 -8.19 0.94
C GLU A 30 -6.24 -7.84 2.35
N GLY A 31 -6.32 -6.56 2.70
CA GLY A 31 -5.82 -6.09 3.99
C GLY A 31 -4.29 -5.95 4.09
N PHE A 32 -3.49 -6.40 3.11
CA PHE A 32 -2.03 -6.24 3.15
C PHE A 32 -1.60 -4.78 3.28
N ALA A 33 -2.33 -3.86 2.65
CA ALA A 33 -2.10 -2.42 2.79
C ALA A 33 -2.26 -1.91 4.23
N ASN A 34 -2.99 -2.61 5.11
CA ASN A 34 -3.16 -2.24 6.51
C ASN A 34 -2.09 -2.85 7.42
N LEU A 35 -1.46 -3.97 7.04
CA LEU A 35 -0.51 -4.70 7.88
C LEU A 35 0.59 -3.79 8.45
N PRO A 36 1.25 -2.90 7.67
CA PRO A 36 2.31 -2.08 8.21
C PRO A 36 1.83 -1.06 9.26
N LEU A 37 0.56 -0.68 9.25
CA LEU A 37 -0.01 0.22 10.26
C LEU A 37 -0.10 -0.43 11.65
N SER A 38 0.00 -1.75 11.76
CA SER A 38 0.07 -2.45 13.06
C SER A 38 1.41 -2.23 13.78
N ILE A 39 2.46 -1.81 13.05
CA ILE A 39 3.78 -1.54 13.60
C ILE A 39 3.73 -0.22 14.38
N LYS A 40 4.21 -0.23 15.63
CA LYS A 40 4.27 0.97 16.47
C LYS A 40 5.04 2.09 15.77
N GLY A 41 4.43 3.27 15.70
CA GLY A 41 5.02 4.46 15.09
C GLY A 41 4.84 4.58 13.58
N ILE A 42 4.19 3.61 12.91
CA ILE A 42 3.83 3.73 11.49
C ILE A 42 2.44 4.34 11.34
N MET A 43 2.39 5.42 10.57
CA MET A 43 1.17 6.20 10.29
C MET A 43 0.76 6.13 8.82
N PHE A 44 1.67 5.73 7.93
CA PHE A 44 1.40 5.63 6.49
C PHE A 44 1.95 4.31 5.92
N SER A 45 1.14 3.66 5.11
CA SER A 45 1.44 2.36 4.50
C SER A 45 1.19 2.42 3.01
N VAL A 46 2.13 1.89 2.26
CA VAL A 46 2.08 1.76 0.80
C VAL A 46 2.15 0.28 0.46
N PHE A 47 1.16 -0.21 -0.28
CA PHE A 47 1.17 -1.53 -0.86
C PHE A 47 1.26 -1.43 -2.38
N LEU A 48 2.33 -1.99 -2.95
CA LEU A 48 2.58 -2.08 -4.38
C LEU A 48 2.29 -3.50 -4.86
N ARG A 49 1.38 -3.67 -5.80
CA ARG A 49 1.10 -4.99 -6.38
C ARG A 49 1.27 -4.94 -7.88
N GLU A 50 2.10 -5.83 -8.41
CA GLU A 50 2.20 -5.98 -9.86
C GLU A 50 0.90 -6.53 -10.43
N GLU A 51 0.46 -5.94 -11.53
CA GLU A 51 -0.61 -6.43 -12.40
C GLU A 51 -0.07 -6.44 -13.84
N THR A 52 -0.80 -7.03 -14.79
CA THR A 52 -0.36 -7.10 -16.18
C THR A 52 -0.06 -5.70 -16.74
N GLY A 53 1.22 -5.40 -16.95
CA GLY A 53 1.70 -4.15 -17.52
C GLY A 53 1.65 -2.91 -16.61
N LYS A 54 1.36 -3.06 -15.30
CA LYS A 54 1.26 -1.93 -14.37
C LYS A 54 1.51 -2.33 -12.92
N ILE A 55 1.68 -1.34 -12.05
CA ILE A 55 1.74 -1.52 -10.60
C ILE A 55 0.52 -0.84 -10.00
N LYS A 56 -0.29 -1.58 -9.26
CA LYS A 56 -1.38 -1.03 -8.47
C LYS A 56 -0.83 -0.51 -7.15
N VAL A 57 -1.11 0.76 -6.83
CA VAL A 57 -0.73 1.39 -5.56
C VAL A 57 -1.94 1.46 -4.64
N SER A 58 -1.82 0.87 -3.46
CA SER A 58 -2.82 0.97 -2.39
C SER A 58 -2.22 1.69 -1.19
N LEU A 59 -2.85 2.78 -0.78
CA LEU A 59 -2.38 3.63 0.31
C LEU A 59 -3.32 3.52 1.51
N ARG A 60 -2.74 3.44 2.70
CA ARG A 60 -3.46 3.46 3.98
C ARG A 60 -2.76 4.37 4.96
N SER A 61 -3.53 5.10 5.77
CA SER A 61 -2.99 5.92 6.84
C SER A 61 -3.80 5.85 8.12
N LYS A 62 -3.18 6.27 9.22
CA LYS A 62 -3.80 6.49 10.53
C LYS A 62 -3.80 7.97 10.89
N GLY A 63 -4.80 8.39 11.65
CA GLY A 63 -4.91 9.76 12.15
C GLY A 63 -5.12 10.76 11.01
N ASP A 64 -4.28 11.79 10.97
CA ASP A 64 -4.49 12.96 10.10
C ASP A 64 -3.63 13.01 8.84
N PHE A 65 -2.90 11.94 8.53
CA PHE A 65 -2.15 11.88 7.28
C PHE A 65 -3.08 11.62 6.09
N ASP A 66 -3.17 12.59 5.16
CA ASP A 66 -4.04 12.52 3.97
C ASP A 66 -3.42 11.64 2.87
N ALA A 67 -3.70 10.34 2.90
CA ALA A 67 -3.26 9.41 1.86
C ALA A 67 -3.84 9.76 0.48
N ASN A 68 -5.06 10.31 0.41
CA ASN A 68 -5.67 10.68 -0.87
C ASN A 68 -4.94 11.82 -1.59
N LYS A 69 -4.29 12.75 -0.86
CA LYS A 69 -3.45 13.79 -1.46
C LYS A 69 -2.23 13.17 -2.12
N MET A 70 -1.60 12.20 -1.45
CA MET A 70 -0.49 11.43 -2.02
C MET A 70 -0.92 10.65 -3.28
N ALA A 71 -2.09 9.99 -3.23
CA ALA A 71 -2.63 9.27 -4.39
C ALA A 71 -2.82 10.19 -5.60
N LYS A 72 -3.45 11.35 -5.40
CA LYS A 72 -3.70 12.34 -6.47
C LYS A 72 -2.41 12.93 -7.03
N GLN A 73 -1.47 13.28 -6.15
CA GLN A 73 -0.25 13.99 -6.54
C GLN A 73 0.74 13.11 -7.28
N TYR A 74 0.92 11.86 -6.86
CA TYR A 74 2.02 11.01 -7.34
C TYR A 74 1.58 9.83 -8.21
N TYR A 75 0.31 9.41 -8.13
CA TYR A 75 -0.15 8.16 -8.74
C TYR A 75 -1.38 8.33 -9.62
N HIS A 76 -1.75 9.57 -9.98
CA HIS A 76 -2.97 9.90 -10.73
C HIS A 76 -4.23 9.24 -10.16
N GLY A 77 -4.21 9.01 -8.83
CA GLY A 77 -5.20 8.22 -8.11
C GLY A 77 -6.19 9.08 -7.34
N GLY A 78 -6.82 8.47 -6.34
CA GLY A 78 -7.80 9.13 -5.50
C GLY A 78 -8.30 8.25 -4.36
N GLY A 79 -9.44 8.65 -3.77
CA GLY A 79 -10.08 7.93 -2.67
C GLY A 79 -10.25 8.78 -1.41
N HIS A 80 -10.41 8.10 -0.28
CA HIS A 80 -10.65 8.71 1.03
C HIS A 80 -9.34 9.08 1.74
N LYS A 81 -9.45 10.00 2.71
CA LYS A 81 -8.33 10.47 3.55
C LYS A 81 -7.40 9.34 4.01
N ASN A 82 -7.96 8.26 4.54
CA ASN A 82 -7.19 7.14 5.13
C ASN A 82 -7.10 5.89 4.25
N ALA A 83 -7.76 5.87 3.09
CA ALA A 83 -7.80 4.72 2.19
C ALA A 83 -7.95 5.21 0.75
N SER A 84 -6.85 5.12 0.00
CA SER A 84 -6.74 5.64 -1.35
C SER A 84 -5.82 4.76 -2.19
N GLY A 85 -5.69 5.07 -3.47
CA GLY A 85 -4.83 4.33 -4.39
C GLY A 85 -4.84 4.93 -5.79
N GLY A 86 -4.02 4.35 -6.65
CA GLY A 86 -3.81 4.71 -8.06
C GLY A 86 -3.14 3.57 -8.79
#